data_AF-R7HE18-F1
#
_entry.id   AF-R7HE18-F1
#
_cell.length_a   1.000
_cell.length_b   1.000
_cell.length_c   1.000
_cell.angle_alpha   90.00
_cell.angle_beta   90.00
_cell.angle_gamma   90.00
#
_symmetry.space_group_name_H-M   'P 1'
#
loop_
_entity.id
_entity.type
_entity.pdbx_description
1 polymer ?
#
loop_
_entity_poly.entity_id
_entity_poly.type
_entity_poly.pdbx_seq_one_letter_code
_entity_poly.pdbx_strand_id
1 'polypeptide(L)'
;MGKFFNGNVKTSKSTMIKIAIVAVCAILIIVILIALNNKKNPQRANLKLYNNLDVEINSEKPETMDFFSVFDNYDVNKVKVTYPDDFSTKVVGTYEVKITIEGKEYTTKVNVYDDKAPELEVKDFEIEAGKRYYVEDFIESCSDNSGEACTIEYYSDSKDQDGNAIDYSKYTEAGNYLIKIIAKDENGNVTEPKSVNLKLTDANGNTPTPDPSINPNPTVECKYGDLSYDEKIYTYPIAVIVGDEQNNCALNRDLWDNDDVQKPVVELYKRDLEKLKTDFNKIYETKYPNGAHTYIYQDFKAVLNKENKGLVGYAVYVKLYASEANLSIDKSTAENLIAEYYLKADGSREYIQNPYNIN
;
A
#
# COMPACT_ATOMS: atom_id res chain seq x y z
N MET A 1 -5.50 -80.50 -57.52
CA MET A 1 -5.39 -79.52 -58.61
C MET A 1 -5.27 -78.14 -57.97
N GLY A 2 -4.39 -77.26 -58.46
CA GLY A 2 -4.27 -75.87 -57.99
C GLY A 2 -2.83 -75.47 -57.64
N LYS A 3 -2.02 -75.12 -58.64
CA LYS A 3 -0.60 -74.72 -58.50
C LYS A 3 -0.49 -73.30 -57.94
N PHE A 4 0.26 -73.13 -56.85
CA PHE A 4 0.79 -71.85 -56.40
C PHE A 4 1.97 -71.44 -57.30
N PHE A 5 1.87 -70.31 -58.00
CA PHE A 5 2.99 -69.69 -58.69
C PHE A 5 3.58 -68.59 -57.81
N ASN A 6 4.75 -68.89 -57.24
CA ASN A 6 5.66 -67.90 -56.66
C ASN A 6 6.38 -67.18 -57.82
N GLY A 7 5.87 -66.01 -58.21
CA GLY A 7 6.42 -65.20 -59.29
C GLY A 7 7.53 -64.29 -58.78
N ASN A 8 8.79 -64.68 -58.98
CA ASN A 8 9.92 -63.77 -58.86
C ASN A 8 9.83 -62.70 -59.96
N VAL A 9 9.45 -61.48 -59.59
CA VAL A 9 9.46 -60.33 -60.49
C VAL A 9 10.92 -59.92 -60.75
N LYS A 10 11.45 -60.26 -61.93
CA LYS A 10 12.70 -59.66 -62.43
C LYS A 10 12.43 -58.19 -62.73
N THR A 11 12.77 -57.32 -61.78
CA THR A 11 12.76 -55.87 -62.01
C THR A 11 13.88 -55.51 -63.00
N SER A 12 13.48 -54.98 -64.15
CA SER A 12 14.41 -54.43 -65.15
C SER A 12 15.27 -53.32 -64.52
N LYS A 13 16.55 -53.20 -64.93
CA LYS A 13 17.46 -52.13 -64.48
C LYS A 13 16.82 -50.73 -64.60
N SER A 14 15.97 -50.52 -65.61
CA SER A 14 15.20 -49.28 -65.80
C SER A 14 14.16 -49.03 -64.69
N THR A 15 13.46 -50.07 -64.23
CA THR A 15 12.48 -49.97 -63.14
C THR A 15 13.16 -49.73 -61.78
N MET A 16 14.32 -50.37 -61.54
CA MET A 16 15.12 -50.13 -60.33
C MET A 16 15.66 -48.70 -60.28
N ILE A 17 16.11 -48.14 -61.41
CA ILE A 17 16.58 -46.74 -61.49
C ILE A 17 15.44 -45.76 -61.21
N LYS A 18 14.23 -46.01 -61.74
CA LYS A 18 13.05 -45.16 -61.46
C LYS A 18 12.66 -45.18 -59.98
N ILE A 19 12.67 -46.35 -59.34
CA ILE A 19 12.39 -46.48 -57.90
C ILE A 19 13.46 -45.76 -57.07
N ALA A 20 14.74 -45.86 -57.45
CA ALA A 20 15.83 -45.17 -56.78
C ALA A 20 15.69 -43.64 -56.89
N ILE A 21 15.33 -43.11 -58.06
CA ILE A 21 15.09 -41.67 -58.25
C ILE A 21 13.93 -41.19 -57.38
N VAL A 22 12.82 -41.93 -57.36
CA VAL A 22 11.65 -41.58 -56.53
C VAL A 22 11.99 -41.62 -55.04
N ALA A 23 12.78 -42.60 -54.58
CA ALA A 23 13.23 -42.69 -53.19
C ALA A 23 14.14 -41.51 -52.82
N VAL A 24 15.06 -41.10 -53.70
CA VAL A 24 15.92 -39.93 -53.47
C VAL A 24 15.11 -38.64 -53.42
N CYS A 25 14.14 -38.47 -54.32
CA CYS A 25 13.21 -37.33 -54.28
C CYS A 25 12.38 -37.30 -52.98
N ALA A 26 11.90 -38.45 -52.51
CA ALA A 26 11.13 -38.53 -51.28
C ALA A 26 11.98 -38.14 -50.05
N ILE A 27 13.24 -38.59 -50.00
CA ILE A 27 14.19 -38.23 -48.92
C ILE A 27 14.49 -36.73 -48.96
N LEU A 28 14.72 -36.15 -50.15
CA LEU A 28 14.93 -34.70 -50.30
C LEU A 28 13.72 -33.89 -49.81
N ILE A 29 12.51 -34.32 -50.12
CA ILE A 29 11.28 -33.67 -49.63
C ILE A 29 11.19 -33.77 -48.11
N ILE A 30 11.50 -34.92 -47.51
CA ILE A 30 11.51 -35.08 -46.04
C ILE A 30 12.55 -34.18 -45.38
N VAL A 31 13.76 -34.07 -45.94
CA VAL A 31 14.81 -33.18 -45.43
C VAL A 31 14.38 -31.71 -45.54
N ILE A 32 13.74 -31.32 -46.64
CA ILE A 32 13.18 -29.97 -46.83
C ILE A 32 12.05 -29.72 -45.82
N LEU A 33 11.16 -30.69 -45.59
CA LEU A 33 10.08 -30.57 -44.62
C LEU A 33 10.61 -30.47 -43.19
N ILE A 34 11.65 -31.23 -42.83
CA ILE A 34 12.32 -31.11 -41.52
C ILE A 34 13.00 -29.75 -41.39
N ALA A 35 13.66 -29.25 -42.44
CA ALA A 35 14.29 -27.93 -42.45
C ALA A 35 13.27 -26.78 -42.37
N LEU A 36 12.10 -26.94 -43.00
CA LEU A 36 10.98 -25.99 -42.93
C LEU A 36 10.29 -26.04 -41.56
N ASN A 37 10.18 -27.22 -40.94
CA ASN A 37 9.57 -27.40 -39.61
C ASN A 37 10.52 -26.97 -38.48
N ASN A 38 11.84 -27.00 -38.71
CA ASN A 38 12.85 -26.49 -37.78
C ASN A 38 13.06 -24.97 -37.85
N LYS A 39 12.37 -24.24 -38.75
CA LYS A 39 12.20 -22.80 -38.56
C LYS A 39 11.30 -22.60 -37.36
N LYS A 40 11.91 -22.47 -36.17
CA LYS A 40 11.25 -21.91 -34.99
C LYS A 40 10.48 -20.69 -35.46
N ASN A 41 9.16 -20.73 -35.33
CA ASN A 41 8.31 -19.59 -35.62
C ASN A 41 8.90 -18.43 -34.80
N PRO A 42 9.43 -17.35 -35.41
CA PRO A 42 10.05 -16.30 -34.64
C PRO A 42 8.97 -15.79 -33.68
N GLN A 43 9.20 -15.96 -32.37
CA GLN A 43 8.31 -15.38 -31.38
C GLN A 43 8.20 -13.89 -31.72
N ARG A 44 6.96 -13.40 -31.87
CA ARG A 44 6.74 -12.00 -32.23
C ARG A 44 7.31 -11.15 -31.11
N ALA A 45 8.14 -10.18 -31.46
CA ALA A 45 8.62 -9.18 -30.50
C ALA A 45 7.40 -8.44 -29.92
N ASN A 46 7.39 -8.30 -28.59
CA ASN A 46 6.32 -7.65 -27.85
C ASN A 46 6.94 -6.68 -26.85
N LEU A 47 6.43 -5.44 -26.85
CA LEU A 47 6.98 -4.35 -26.08
C LEU A 47 5.82 -3.53 -25.52
N LYS A 48 5.81 -3.33 -24.21
CA LYS A 48 4.90 -2.41 -23.53
C LYS A 48 5.68 -1.60 -22.49
N LEU A 49 5.56 -0.28 -22.59
CA LEU A 49 6.13 0.67 -21.64
C LEU A 49 5.07 1.08 -20.62
N TYR A 50 5.50 1.42 -19.43
CA TYR A 50 4.69 2.17 -18.49
C TYR A 50 4.43 3.58 -19.02
N ASN A 51 3.18 4.05 -18.92
CA ASN A 51 2.84 5.42 -19.30
C ASN A 51 3.47 6.43 -18.34
N ASN A 52 3.45 6.09 -17.06
CA ASN A 52 4.10 6.82 -15.97
C ASN A 52 4.83 5.82 -15.07
N LEU A 53 5.97 6.22 -14.54
CA LEU A 53 6.70 5.52 -13.50
C LEU A 53 6.77 6.42 -12.27
N ASP A 54 6.12 6.01 -11.20
CA ASP A 54 6.09 6.77 -9.95
C ASP A 54 7.24 6.31 -9.05
N VAL A 55 8.03 7.27 -8.56
CA VAL A 55 9.14 7.03 -7.64
C VAL A 55 9.08 7.98 -6.46
N GLU A 56 9.60 7.53 -5.33
CA GLU A 56 9.70 8.30 -4.10
C GLU A 56 10.81 9.34 -4.20
N ILE A 57 10.64 10.49 -3.54
CA ILE A 57 11.71 11.48 -3.41
C ILE A 57 12.93 10.86 -2.72
N ASN A 58 14.11 11.25 -3.21
CA ASN A 58 15.41 10.72 -2.81
C ASN A 58 15.60 9.22 -3.05
N SER A 59 14.75 8.58 -3.85
CA SER A 59 15.01 7.21 -4.34
C SER A 59 16.19 7.16 -5.30
N GLU A 60 16.66 5.93 -5.53
CA GLU A 60 17.53 5.66 -6.66
C GLU A 60 16.82 5.99 -7.98
N LYS A 61 17.64 6.35 -8.98
CA LYS A 61 17.17 6.64 -10.32
C LYS A 61 16.67 5.34 -10.97
N PRO A 62 15.53 5.36 -11.68
CA PRO A 62 15.03 4.17 -12.37
C PRO A 62 16.04 3.55 -13.34
N GLU A 63 16.16 2.24 -13.27
CA GLU A 63 16.92 1.44 -14.21
C GLU A 63 16.14 1.21 -15.50
N THR A 64 16.83 0.76 -16.55
CA THR A 64 16.24 0.53 -17.87
C THR A 64 15.01 -0.38 -17.82
N MET A 65 15.06 -1.45 -17.02
CA MET A 65 13.98 -2.42 -16.96
C MET A 65 12.74 -1.92 -16.22
N ASP A 66 12.88 -0.89 -15.39
CA ASP A 66 11.77 -0.33 -14.61
C ASP A 66 10.72 0.34 -15.49
N PHE A 67 11.04 0.65 -16.74
CA PHE A 67 10.14 1.32 -17.68
C PHE A 67 9.24 0.38 -18.48
N PHE A 68 9.42 -0.93 -18.36
CA PHE A 68 8.73 -1.90 -19.21
C PHE A 68 7.82 -2.83 -18.40
N SER A 69 6.57 -2.96 -18.82
CA SER A 69 5.66 -4.02 -18.36
C SER A 69 5.80 -5.30 -19.19
N VAL A 70 6.24 -5.17 -20.45
CA VAL A 70 6.56 -6.30 -21.33
C VAL A 70 7.81 -5.96 -22.14
N PHE A 71 8.81 -6.86 -22.13
CA PHE A 71 10.06 -6.70 -22.85
C PHE A 71 10.53 -8.04 -23.45
N ASP A 72 9.87 -8.50 -24.52
CA ASP A 72 10.10 -9.83 -25.11
C ASP A 72 10.81 -9.75 -26.46
N ASN A 73 11.86 -10.57 -26.62
CA ASN A 73 12.67 -10.67 -27.83
C ASN A 73 13.37 -9.35 -28.23
N TYR A 74 13.70 -8.51 -27.23
CA TYR A 74 14.56 -7.34 -27.36
C TYR A 74 15.89 -7.56 -26.61
N ASP A 75 16.94 -6.93 -27.10
CA ASP A 75 18.23 -6.86 -26.40
C ASP A 75 18.26 -5.61 -25.53
N VAL A 76 18.28 -5.79 -24.20
CA VAL A 76 18.32 -4.69 -23.23
C VAL A 76 19.52 -3.76 -23.45
N ASN A 77 20.62 -4.27 -23.98
CA ASN A 77 21.82 -3.47 -24.25
C ASN A 77 21.63 -2.49 -25.42
N LYS A 78 20.59 -2.67 -26.24
CA LYS A 78 20.22 -1.75 -27.32
C LYS A 78 19.19 -0.71 -26.89
N VAL A 79 18.74 -0.75 -25.64
CA VAL A 79 17.84 0.25 -25.08
C VAL A 79 18.66 1.41 -24.55
N LYS A 80 18.31 2.62 -24.98
CA LYS A 80 18.89 3.85 -24.45
C LYS A 80 17.80 4.65 -23.76
N VAL A 81 17.94 4.84 -22.45
CA VAL A 81 17.10 5.74 -21.67
C VAL A 81 17.80 7.10 -21.57
N THR A 82 17.09 8.16 -21.97
CA THR A 82 17.58 9.54 -21.93
C THR A 82 16.65 10.36 -21.05
N TYR A 83 17.22 10.89 -19.97
CA TYR A 83 16.54 11.77 -19.02
C TYR A 83 16.75 13.23 -19.43
N PRO A 84 15.84 14.14 -19.06
CA PRO A 84 16.06 15.57 -19.25
C PRO A 84 17.20 16.07 -18.35
N ASP A 85 17.83 17.18 -18.73
CA ASP A 85 19.03 17.70 -18.06
C ASP A 85 18.77 18.12 -16.60
N ASP A 86 17.54 18.50 -16.30
CA ASP A 86 17.06 18.91 -14.97
C ASP A 86 16.46 17.75 -14.16
N PHE A 87 16.51 16.50 -14.67
CA PHE A 87 15.99 15.36 -13.95
C PHE A 87 16.68 15.17 -12.59
N SER A 88 15.87 15.08 -11.54
CA SER A 88 16.32 14.83 -10.18
C SER A 88 15.28 14.02 -9.42
N THR A 89 15.68 12.93 -8.77
CA THR A 89 14.83 12.24 -7.79
C THR A 89 14.74 13.01 -6.47
N LYS A 90 15.47 14.12 -6.31
CA LYS A 90 15.48 14.93 -5.08
C LYS A 90 14.47 16.07 -5.08
N VAL A 91 13.70 16.22 -6.15
CA VAL A 91 12.73 17.30 -6.32
C VAL A 91 11.44 16.70 -6.85
N VAL A 92 10.35 16.90 -6.10
CA VAL A 92 9.00 16.50 -6.52
C VAL A 92 8.68 17.13 -7.87
N GLY A 93 8.19 16.32 -8.80
CA GLY A 93 7.89 16.77 -10.16
C GLY A 93 7.69 15.64 -11.15
N THR A 94 7.19 16.01 -12.33
CA THR A 94 6.99 15.09 -13.45
C THR A 94 7.99 15.39 -14.55
N TYR A 95 8.78 14.37 -14.94
CA TYR A 95 9.84 14.48 -15.93
C TYR A 95 9.55 13.57 -17.12
N GLU A 96 9.61 14.11 -18.34
CA GLU A 96 9.46 13.31 -19.56
C GLU A 96 10.79 12.60 -19.90
N VAL A 97 10.77 11.27 -19.96
CA VAL A 97 11.92 10.42 -20.25
C VAL A 97 11.77 9.81 -21.63
N LYS A 98 12.85 9.86 -22.42
CA LYS A 98 12.89 9.31 -23.78
C LYS A 98 13.58 7.95 -23.78
N ILE A 99 12.93 6.96 -24.38
CA ILE A 99 13.43 5.60 -24.51
C ILE A 99 13.63 5.31 -26.00
N THR A 100 14.86 5.00 -26.40
CA THR A 100 15.20 4.61 -27.76
C THR A 100 15.50 3.12 -27.82
N ILE A 101 14.81 2.39 -28.69
CA ILE A 101 15.02 0.95 -28.91
C ILE A 101 15.14 0.70 -30.40
N GLU A 102 16.31 0.22 -30.84
CA GLU A 102 16.59 -0.09 -32.25
C GLU A 102 16.23 1.08 -33.21
N GLY A 103 16.45 2.32 -32.77
CA GLY A 103 16.19 3.55 -33.55
C GLY A 103 14.75 4.07 -33.50
N LYS A 104 13.84 3.42 -32.77
CA LYS A 104 12.50 3.94 -32.48
C LYS A 104 12.49 4.66 -31.13
N GLU A 105 11.89 5.84 -31.09
CA GLU A 105 11.74 6.64 -29.88
C GLU A 105 10.36 6.44 -29.26
N TYR A 106 10.34 6.37 -27.94
CA TYR A 106 9.16 6.34 -27.09
C TYR A 106 9.33 7.37 -25.99
N THR A 107 8.22 7.89 -25.49
CA THR A 107 8.18 8.83 -24.36
C THR A 107 7.39 8.21 -23.22
N THR A 108 7.93 8.30 -22.02
CA THR A 108 7.27 7.96 -20.76
C THR A 108 7.48 9.10 -19.78
N LYS A 109 6.82 9.07 -18.63
CA LYS A 109 6.98 10.06 -17.56
C LYS A 109 7.52 9.39 -16.32
N VAL A 110 8.47 10.02 -15.65
CA VAL A 110 8.82 9.69 -14.27
C VAL A 110 8.20 10.75 -13.39
N ASN A 111 7.34 10.34 -12.46
CA ASN A 111 6.82 11.23 -11.44
C ASN A 111 7.55 10.97 -10.12
N VAL A 112 8.20 12.01 -9.61
CA VAL A 112 8.79 12.00 -8.27
C VAL A 112 7.75 12.59 -7.32
N TYR A 113 7.29 11.80 -6.37
CA TYR A 113 6.35 12.22 -5.33
C TYR A 113 6.99 12.06 -3.95
N ASP A 114 6.36 12.69 -2.97
CA ASP A 114 6.64 12.46 -1.56
C ASP A 114 5.37 11.87 -0.92
N ASP A 115 5.42 10.59 -0.54
CA ASP A 115 4.30 9.84 0.08
C ASP A 115 4.65 9.34 1.49
N LYS A 116 5.82 9.75 1.99
CA LYS A 116 6.28 9.38 3.33
C LYS A 116 5.96 10.50 4.29
N ALA A 117 5.37 10.12 5.42
CA ALA A 117 5.20 11.05 6.52
C ALA A 117 6.55 11.30 7.21
N PRO A 118 6.71 12.45 7.89
CA PRO A 118 7.90 12.73 8.66
C PRO A 118 8.23 11.67 9.71
N GLU A 119 9.50 11.53 10.04
CA GLU A 119 9.96 10.82 11.22
C GLU A 119 9.97 11.77 12.42
N LEU A 120 9.01 11.61 13.32
CA LEU A 120 8.83 12.45 14.52
C LEU A 120 9.34 11.73 15.77
N GLU A 121 10.32 12.27 16.49
CA GLU A 121 10.71 11.80 17.83
C GLU A 121 10.26 12.79 18.90
N VAL A 122 9.70 12.24 19.98
CA VAL A 122 8.99 13.00 21.00
C VAL A 122 9.59 12.75 22.37
N LYS A 123 9.39 13.71 23.28
CA LYS A 123 9.85 13.63 24.66
C LYS A 123 8.77 14.13 25.63
N ASP A 124 8.85 13.61 26.85
CA ASP A 124 8.04 14.11 27.95
C ASP A 124 8.52 15.49 28.39
N PHE A 125 7.61 16.30 28.93
CA PHE A 125 7.89 17.67 29.36
C PHE A 125 7.38 17.92 30.77
N GLU A 126 8.21 18.55 31.60
CA GLU A 126 7.86 18.93 32.97
C GLU A 126 8.01 20.44 33.17
N ILE A 127 6.96 21.06 33.69
CA ILE A 127 6.92 22.49 33.97
C ILE A 127 6.01 22.78 35.18
N GLU A 128 6.18 23.92 35.82
CA GLU A 128 5.31 24.35 36.93
C GLU A 128 3.92 24.73 36.41
N ALA A 129 2.87 24.36 37.16
CA ALA A 129 1.48 24.67 36.89
C ALA A 129 1.25 26.19 36.75
N GLY A 130 0.31 26.56 35.87
CA GLY A 130 0.03 27.95 35.50
C GLY A 130 1.03 28.58 34.52
N LYS A 131 2.17 27.95 34.22
CA LYS A 131 3.05 28.37 33.13
C LYS A 131 2.53 27.86 31.79
N ARG A 132 2.89 28.58 30.73
CA ARG A 132 2.59 28.17 29.35
C ARG A 132 3.65 27.19 28.86
N TYR A 133 3.19 26.20 28.12
CA TYR A 133 3.99 25.29 27.30
C TYR A 133 3.46 25.37 25.86
N TYR A 134 4.26 24.88 24.92
CA TYR A 134 3.95 24.85 23.50
C TYR A 134 4.19 23.45 22.94
N VAL A 135 3.70 23.19 21.73
CA VAL A 135 3.81 21.86 21.12
C VAL A 135 5.28 21.49 20.89
N GLU A 136 6.14 22.48 20.65
CA GLU A 136 7.57 22.33 20.43
C GLU A 136 8.32 21.83 21.67
N ASP A 137 7.78 22.04 22.88
CA ASP A 137 8.41 21.58 24.13
C ASP A 137 8.47 20.05 24.21
N PHE A 138 7.61 19.35 23.46
CA PHE A 138 7.51 17.90 23.42
C PHE A 138 8.32 17.24 22.30
N ILE A 139 9.10 18.01 21.54
CA ILE A 139 9.80 17.51 20.35
C ILE A 139 11.27 17.25 20.70
N GLU A 140 11.74 16.05 20.40
CA GLU A 140 13.16 15.69 20.45
C GLU A 140 13.79 15.94 19.07
N SER A 141 13.16 15.42 18.01
CA SER A 141 13.57 15.63 16.64
C SER A 141 12.38 15.48 15.68
N CYS A 142 12.46 16.11 14.51
CA CYS A 142 11.57 15.80 13.39
C CYS A 142 12.34 15.97 12.09
N SER A 143 12.26 14.97 11.22
CA SER A 143 12.90 14.98 9.91
C SER A 143 12.02 14.33 8.87
N ASP A 144 12.01 14.92 7.69
CA ASP A 144 11.32 14.39 6.53
C ASP A 144 12.32 13.91 5.46
N ASN A 145 11.95 12.91 4.66
CA ASN A 145 12.83 12.38 3.61
C ASN A 145 13.07 13.40 2.49
N SER A 146 12.19 14.36 2.25
CA SER A 146 12.45 15.48 1.33
C SER A 146 13.56 16.42 1.83
N GLY A 147 13.78 16.48 3.14
CA GLY A 147 14.65 17.44 3.82
C GLY A 147 13.99 18.77 4.16
N GLU A 148 12.69 18.94 3.85
CA GLU A 148 11.91 20.10 4.25
C GLU A 148 11.58 20.08 5.76
N ALA A 149 11.21 21.23 6.30
CA ALA A 149 10.91 21.37 7.73
C ALA A 149 9.54 20.77 8.07
N CYS A 150 9.46 20.07 9.20
CA CYS A 150 8.18 19.58 9.71
C CYS A 150 7.32 20.71 10.29
N THR A 151 6.01 20.65 10.04
CA THR A 151 5.01 21.39 10.81
C THR A 151 4.50 20.52 11.95
N ILE A 152 4.60 21.00 13.19
CA ILE A 152 4.20 20.26 14.40
C ILE A 152 2.88 20.82 14.93
N GLU A 153 1.93 19.93 15.25
CA GLU A 153 0.62 20.30 15.76
C GLU A 153 0.14 19.37 16.89
N TYR A 154 -0.69 19.89 17.78
CA TYR A 154 -1.51 19.07 18.67
C TYR A 154 -2.51 18.26 17.85
N TYR A 155 -2.69 16.99 18.19
CA TYR A 155 -3.68 16.15 17.53
C TYR A 155 -5.09 16.60 17.88
N SER A 156 -5.88 17.02 16.88
CA SER A 156 -7.17 17.68 17.08
C SER A 156 -8.35 16.73 17.26
N ASP A 157 -8.18 15.45 16.90
CA ASP A 157 -9.32 14.54 16.79
C ASP A 157 -9.56 13.71 18.05
N SER A 158 -8.73 13.84 19.08
CA SER A 158 -8.96 13.24 20.39
C SER A 158 -10.24 13.74 21.04
N LYS A 159 -10.98 12.79 21.65
CA LYS A 159 -12.27 13.04 22.30
C LYS A 159 -12.27 12.57 23.75
N ASP A 160 -13.04 13.25 24.59
CA ASP A 160 -13.41 12.72 25.91
C ASP A 160 -14.50 11.63 25.78
N GLN A 161 -14.85 10.97 26.90
CA GLN A 161 -15.85 9.90 26.89
C GLN A 161 -17.26 10.33 26.41
N ASP A 162 -17.57 11.63 26.45
CA ASP A 162 -18.86 12.19 26.02
C ASP A 162 -18.81 12.67 24.55
N GLY A 163 -17.66 12.57 23.88
CA GLY A 163 -17.46 12.94 22.47
C GLY A 163 -17.00 14.37 22.26
N ASN A 164 -16.61 15.10 23.30
CA ASN A 164 -16.12 16.48 23.15
C ASN A 164 -14.63 16.48 22.76
N ALA A 165 -14.24 17.43 21.90
CA ALA A 165 -12.84 17.59 21.51
C ALA A 165 -11.96 17.99 22.70
N ILE A 166 -10.80 17.32 22.81
CA ILE A 166 -9.80 17.65 23.81
C ILE A 166 -8.90 18.77 23.29
N ASP A 167 -8.76 19.84 24.07
CA ASP A 167 -7.83 20.94 23.77
C ASP A 167 -6.63 20.86 24.71
N TYR A 168 -5.55 20.27 24.19
CA TYR A 168 -4.32 20.05 24.94
C TYR A 168 -3.62 21.34 25.38
N SER A 169 -3.96 22.52 24.85
CA SER A 169 -3.34 23.79 25.26
C SER A 169 -3.92 24.38 26.54
N LYS A 170 -5.04 23.82 27.03
CA LYS A 170 -5.80 24.36 28.17
C LYS A 170 -5.39 23.80 29.53
N TYR A 171 -4.51 22.80 29.61
CA TYR A 171 -4.07 22.28 30.90
C TYR A 171 -3.23 23.32 31.62
N THR A 172 -3.61 23.63 32.85
CA THR A 172 -2.93 24.65 33.68
C THR A 172 -2.78 24.23 35.13
N GLU A 173 -3.52 23.21 35.57
CA GLU A 173 -3.50 22.70 36.92
C GLU A 173 -2.39 21.66 37.11
N ALA A 174 -1.92 21.49 38.34
CA ALA A 174 -0.89 20.49 38.62
C ALA A 174 -1.44 19.07 38.38
N GLY A 175 -0.70 18.23 37.68
CA GLY A 175 -1.16 16.92 37.23
C GLY A 175 -0.24 16.28 36.20
N ASN A 176 -0.61 15.08 35.76
CA ASN A 176 0.03 14.38 34.64
C ASN A 176 -0.99 14.20 33.52
N TYR A 177 -0.64 14.66 32.33
CA TYR A 177 -1.52 14.69 31.17
C TYR A 177 -0.85 14.00 29.98
N LEU A 178 -1.59 13.14 29.30
CA LEU A 178 -1.23 12.50 28.07
C LEU A 178 -1.67 13.41 26.92
N ILE A 179 -0.70 13.91 26.18
CA ILE A 179 -0.91 14.77 25.02
C ILE A 179 -0.59 13.98 23.76
N LYS A 180 -1.36 14.20 22.70
CA LYS A 180 -1.06 13.65 21.38
C LYS A 180 -0.59 14.73 20.43
N ILE A 181 0.46 14.42 19.69
CA ILE A 181 1.08 15.30 18.71
C ILE A 181 1.27 14.59 17.37
N ILE A 182 1.23 15.36 16.30
CA ILE A 182 1.48 14.90 14.93
C ILE A 182 2.49 15.84 14.27
N ALA A 183 3.18 15.33 13.26
CA ALA A 183 3.97 16.14 12.33
C ALA A 183 3.39 16.02 10.91
N LYS A 184 3.56 17.09 10.14
CA LYS A 184 3.16 17.18 8.74
C LYS A 184 4.33 17.68 7.90
N ASP A 185 4.46 17.17 6.68
CA ASP A 185 5.33 17.76 5.67
C ASP A 185 4.57 18.79 4.81
N GLU A 186 5.26 19.39 3.83
CA GLU A 186 4.68 20.33 2.86
C GLU A 186 3.76 19.65 1.83
N ASN A 187 3.89 18.33 1.66
CA ASN A 187 3.12 17.51 0.74
C ASN A 187 1.80 17.00 1.34
N GLY A 188 1.57 17.25 2.63
CA GLY A 188 0.38 16.88 3.37
C GLY A 188 0.43 15.47 3.97
N ASN A 189 1.59 14.80 3.95
CA ASN A 189 1.76 13.53 4.67
C ASN A 189 1.83 13.82 6.16
N VAL A 190 1.11 13.00 6.94
CA VAL A 190 0.92 13.19 8.38
C VAL A 190 1.39 11.95 9.12
N THR A 191 2.15 12.16 10.19
CA THR A 191 2.56 11.07 11.08
C THR A 191 1.36 10.49 11.83
N GLU A 192 1.49 9.25 12.28
CA GLU A 192 0.57 8.77 13.31
C GLU A 192 0.68 9.62 14.59
N PRO A 193 -0.42 9.80 15.34
CA PRO A 193 -0.40 10.53 16.60
C PRO A 193 0.53 9.85 17.60
N LYS A 194 1.50 10.60 18.13
CA LYS A 194 2.40 10.14 19.19
C LYS A 194 1.98 10.74 20.53
N SER A 195 1.95 9.89 21.55
CA SER A 195 1.61 10.29 22.91
C SER A 195 2.84 10.70 23.71
N VAL A 196 2.73 11.78 24.48
CA VAL A 196 3.76 12.30 25.40
C VAL A 196 3.14 12.65 26.75
N ASN A 197 3.93 12.61 27.82
CA ASN A 197 3.50 13.04 29.15
C ASN A 197 3.89 14.50 29.38
N LEU A 198 2.89 15.33 29.66
CA LEU A 198 3.05 16.63 30.30
C LEU A 198 2.87 16.49 31.80
N LYS A 199 3.90 16.86 32.55
CA LYS A 199 3.86 16.93 34.01
C LYS A 199 3.82 18.39 34.45
N LEU A 200 2.69 18.79 35.03
CA LEU A 200 2.51 20.09 35.67
C LEU A 200 2.72 19.94 37.18
N THR A 201 3.77 20.56 37.71
CA THR A 201 4.11 20.50 39.14
C THR A 201 3.56 21.70 39.92
N ASP A 202 3.25 21.53 41.19
CA ASP A 202 2.95 22.64 42.09
C ASP A 202 4.22 23.48 42.39
N ALA A 203 4.06 24.58 43.13
CA ALA A 203 5.17 25.46 43.50
C ALA A 203 6.27 24.78 44.34
N ASN A 204 6.01 23.60 44.89
CA ASN A 204 6.97 22.79 45.65
C ASN A 204 7.62 21.70 44.80
N GLY A 205 7.34 21.65 43.49
CA GLY A 205 7.84 20.63 42.57
C GLY A 205 7.12 19.28 42.69
N ASN A 206 5.98 19.22 43.38
CA ASN A 206 5.20 17.99 43.55
C ASN A 206 4.10 17.94 42.50
N THR A 207 3.86 16.78 41.91
CA THR A 207 2.55 16.46 41.34
C THR A 207 1.63 16.06 42.46
N PRO A 208 0.31 16.37 42.42
CA PRO A 208 -0.63 15.79 43.36
C PRO A 208 -0.48 14.26 43.31
N THR A 209 0.00 13.64 44.38
CA THR A 209 -0.21 12.20 44.57
C THR A 209 -1.69 12.02 44.86
N PRO A 210 -2.42 11.12 44.18
CA PRO A 210 -3.75 10.73 44.61
C PRO A 210 -3.70 10.39 46.09
N ASP A 211 -4.52 11.04 46.91
CA ASP A 211 -4.58 10.81 48.36
C ASP A 211 -4.82 9.31 48.60
N PRO A 212 -3.93 8.57 49.30
CA PRO A 212 -4.09 7.13 49.50
C PRO A 212 -5.30 6.74 50.37
N SER A 213 -6.01 7.68 51.00
CA SER A 213 -7.32 7.46 51.63
C SER A 213 -8.50 7.50 50.64
N ILE A 214 -8.23 7.89 49.39
CA ILE A 214 -9.10 7.83 48.23
C ILE A 214 -8.42 6.86 47.25
N ASN A 215 -8.95 5.64 47.12
CA ASN A 215 -8.51 4.62 46.15
C ASN A 215 -8.03 5.28 44.82
N PRO A 216 -6.88 4.90 44.22
CA PRO A 216 -6.39 5.46 42.95
C PRO A 216 -7.35 5.12 41.81
N ASN A 217 -8.47 5.82 41.80
CA ASN A 217 -9.47 5.86 40.76
C ASN A 217 -8.99 6.93 39.78
N PRO A 218 -9.14 6.76 38.46
CA PRO A 218 -9.11 7.91 37.56
C PRO A 218 -10.01 9.00 38.17
N THR A 219 -9.56 10.25 38.15
CA THR A 219 -10.37 11.40 38.60
C THR A 219 -11.67 11.55 37.81
N VAL A 220 -11.80 10.78 36.72
CA VAL A 220 -12.94 10.63 35.84
C VAL A 220 -13.50 9.22 35.95
N GLU A 221 -14.76 9.09 36.38
CA GLU A 221 -15.49 7.82 36.30
C GLU A 221 -15.81 7.52 34.82
N CYS A 222 -15.36 6.37 34.31
CA CYS A 222 -15.66 5.93 32.96
C CYS A 222 -17.11 5.39 32.86
N LYS A 223 -18.05 6.25 32.49
CA LYS A 223 -19.48 5.92 32.39
C LYS A 223 -19.76 4.74 31.44
N TYR A 224 -18.93 4.62 30.41
CA TYR A 224 -19.10 3.64 29.32
C TYR A 224 -18.10 2.48 29.39
N GLY A 225 -17.40 2.33 30.51
CA GLY A 225 -16.34 1.34 30.71
C GLY A 225 -14.99 1.79 30.15
N ASP A 226 -13.99 0.93 30.28
CA ASP A 226 -12.62 1.24 29.85
C ASP A 226 -12.38 0.97 28.36
N LEU A 227 -11.18 1.29 27.87
CA LEU A 227 -10.76 1.01 26.48
C LEU A 227 -10.40 -0.46 26.23
N SER A 228 -10.55 -1.36 27.20
CA SER A 228 -10.19 -2.76 26.99
C SER A 228 -11.22 -3.43 26.08
N TYR A 229 -10.75 -4.08 25.02
CA TYR A 229 -11.58 -4.81 24.06
C TYR A 229 -11.10 -6.26 23.93
N ASP A 230 -11.92 -7.10 23.30
CA ASP A 230 -11.55 -8.49 23.04
C ASP A 230 -10.99 -8.63 21.61
N GLU A 231 -9.67 -8.68 21.52
CA GLU A 231 -8.91 -8.91 20.28
C GLU A 231 -9.24 -10.23 19.58
N LYS A 232 -9.97 -11.16 20.22
CA LYS A 232 -10.40 -12.43 19.61
C LYS A 232 -11.81 -12.36 19.05
N ILE A 233 -12.67 -11.49 19.60
CA ILE A 233 -14.03 -11.24 19.08
C ILE A 233 -13.94 -10.39 17.82
N TYR A 234 -13.12 -9.36 17.87
CA TYR A 234 -12.73 -8.62 16.68
C TYR A 234 -11.55 -9.36 16.10
N THR A 235 -11.77 -10.20 15.09
CA THR A 235 -10.74 -11.04 14.45
C THR A 235 -9.54 -10.23 13.88
N TYR A 236 -9.50 -8.92 14.08
CA TYR A 236 -8.81 -7.92 13.28
C TYR A 236 -8.25 -6.77 14.15
N PRO A 237 -7.09 -6.20 13.79
CA PRO A 237 -6.50 -5.10 14.54
C PRO A 237 -7.41 -3.86 14.52
N ILE A 238 -7.40 -3.12 15.62
CA ILE A 238 -7.99 -1.80 15.66
C ILE A 238 -7.14 -0.85 14.80
N ALA A 239 -7.80 -0.14 13.90
CA ALA A 239 -7.16 0.79 12.99
C ALA A 239 -7.03 2.17 13.62
N VAL A 240 -8.02 2.61 14.40
CA VAL A 240 -7.95 3.85 15.18
C VAL A 240 -8.64 3.69 16.52
N ILE A 241 -8.03 4.21 17.58
CA ILE A 241 -8.64 4.38 18.90
C ILE A 241 -9.26 5.78 18.94
N VAL A 242 -10.50 5.89 19.39
CA VAL A 242 -11.20 7.18 19.48
C VAL A 242 -11.58 7.56 20.90
N GLY A 243 -11.54 6.61 21.84
CA GLY A 243 -11.87 6.88 23.25
C GLY A 243 -10.82 7.71 23.99
N ASP A 244 -11.16 8.10 25.22
CA ASP A 244 -10.33 8.94 26.08
C ASP A 244 -9.15 8.15 26.64
N GLU A 245 -8.03 8.20 25.93
CA GLU A 245 -6.80 7.50 26.32
C GLU A 245 -6.13 8.08 27.57
N GLN A 246 -6.36 9.36 27.89
CA GLN A 246 -5.84 9.96 29.12
C GLN A 246 -6.44 9.28 30.35
N ASN A 247 -7.76 9.08 30.35
CA ASN A 247 -8.48 8.47 31.46
C ASN A 247 -8.77 6.98 31.27
N ASN A 248 -8.32 6.40 30.14
CA ASN A 248 -8.62 5.04 29.72
C ASN A 248 -10.13 4.75 29.69
N CYS A 249 -10.94 5.71 29.23
CA CYS A 249 -12.40 5.59 29.16
C CYS A 249 -12.88 5.42 27.71
N ALA A 250 -13.74 4.43 27.47
CA ALA A 250 -14.44 4.31 26.21
C ALA A 250 -15.43 5.47 26.01
N LEU A 251 -15.66 5.82 24.75
CA LEU A 251 -16.68 6.77 24.34
C LEU A 251 -18.08 6.19 24.54
N ASN A 252 -19.06 7.08 24.64
CA ASN A 252 -20.46 6.70 24.47
C ASN A 252 -20.62 5.90 23.15
N ARG A 253 -21.11 4.66 23.28
CA ARG A 253 -21.33 3.77 22.14
C ARG A 253 -22.25 4.36 21.08
N ASP A 254 -23.20 5.21 21.46
CA ASP A 254 -24.17 5.81 20.53
C ASP A 254 -23.53 6.82 19.58
N LEU A 255 -22.24 7.14 19.76
CA LEU A 255 -21.47 8.02 18.86
C LEU A 255 -20.76 7.25 17.73
N TRP A 256 -20.99 5.95 17.59
CA TRP A 256 -20.27 5.12 16.60
C TRP A 256 -20.49 5.55 15.14
N ASP A 257 -21.60 6.23 14.82
CA ASP A 257 -21.94 6.77 13.50
C ASP A 257 -21.79 8.30 13.40
N ASN A 258 -21.21 8.94 14.42
CA ASN A 258 -20.97 10.38 14.39
C ASN A 258 -19.79 10.74 13.47
N ASP A 259 -20.01 11.69 12.55
CA ASP A 259 -19.01 12.11 11.55
C ASP A 259 -17.68 12.58 12.18
N ASP A 260 -17.73 13.35 13.27
CA ASP A 260 -16.52 13.88 13.94
C ASP A 260 -15.75 12.78 14.69
N VAL A 261 -16.44 11.73 15.16
CA VAL A 261 -15.83 10.55 15.79
C VAL A 261 -15.27 9.60 14.73
N GLN A 262 -15.90 9.50 13.56
CA GLN A 262 -15.42 8.69 12.45
C GLN A 262 -14.29 9.35 11.64
N LYS A 263 -14.10 10.67 11.77
CA LYS A 263 -13.10 11.41 10.99
C LYS A 263 -11.71 10.74 10.95
N PRO A 264 -11.11 10.27 12.07
CA PRO A 264 -9.81 9.60 12.03
C PRO A 264 -9.78 8.34 11.16
N VAL A 265 -10.82 7.49 11.24
CA VAL A 265 -10.88 6.26 10.44
C VAL A 265 -11.10 6.55 8.96
N VAL A 266 -11.88 7.59 8.66
CA VAL A 266 -12.16 8.03 7.29
C VAL A 266 -10.90 8.61 6.63
N GLU A 267 -10.10 9.39 7.36
CA GLU A 267 -8.84 9.95 6.85
C GLU A 267 -7.78 8.86 6.62
N LEU A 268 -7.64 7.93 7.57
CA LEU A 268 -6.79 6.74 7.42
C LEU A 268 -7.13 5.97 6.14
N TYR A 269 -8.42 5.76 5.90
CA TYR A 269 -8.90 5.10 4.70
C TYR A 269 -8.57 5.87 3.42
N LYS A 270 -8.84 7.18 3.38
CA LYS A 270 -8.59 8.00 2.17
C LYS A 270 -7.12 7.93 1.77
N ARG A 271 -6.22 7.99 2.76
CA ARG A 271 -4.78 7.84 2.54
C ARG A 271 -4.42 6.47 1.96
N ASP A 272 -4.99 5.39 2.51
CA ASP A 272 -4.79 4.04 1.95
C ASP A 272 -5.29 3.92 0.50
N LEU A 273 -6.44 4.52 0.19
CA LEU A 273 -7.01 4.50 -1.16
C LEU A 273 -6.12 5.20 -2.19
N GLU A 274 -5.48 6.32 -1.84
CA GLU A 274 -4.53 6.98 -2.73
C GLU A 274 -3.31 6.08 -2.99
N LYS A 275 -2.76 5.43 -1.95
CA LYS A 275 -1.65 4.46 -2.10
C LYS A 275 -2.04 3.28 -2.99
N LEU A 276 -3.26 2.77 -2.86
CA LEU A 276 -3.78 1.71 -3.71
C LEU A 276 -3.81 2.08 -5.19
N LYS A 277 -4.08 3.34 -5.56
CA LYS A 277 -4.08 3.73 -6.98
C LYS A 277 -2.71 3.47 -7.61
N THR A 278 -1.64 3.76 -6.88
CA THR A 278 -0.25 3.48 -7.31
C THR A 278 0.01 1.98 -7.43
N ASP A 279 -0.46 1.18 -6.47
CA ASP A 279 -0.32 -0.28 -6.52
C ASP A 279 -1.13 -0.91 -7.66
N PHE A 280 -2.32 -0.39 -7.92
CA PHE A 280 -3.18 -0.88 -8.99
C PHE A 280 -2.58 -0.68 -10.37
N ASN A 281 -1.86 0.42 -10.63
CA ASN A 281 -1.17 0.63 -11.91
C ASN A 281 -0.25 -0.56 -12.24
N LYS A 282 0.57 -1.00 -11.26
CA LYS A 282 1.47 -2.15 -11.40
C LYS A 282 0.72 -3.46 -11.73
N ILE A 283 -0.47 -3.67 -11.16
CA ILE A 283 -1.29 -4.87 -11.39
C ILE A 283 -1.99 -4.82 -12.75
N TYR A 284 -2.53 -3.66 -13.13
CA TYR A 284 -3.21 -3.47 -14.41
C TYR A 284 -2.28 -3.78 -15.57
N GLU A 285 -1.02 -3.39 -15.47
CA GLU A 285 -0.08 -3.49 -16.58
C GLU A 285 0.52 -4.90 -16.74
N THR A 286 0.53 -5.70 -15.67
CA THR A 286 1.01 -7.09 -15.68
C THR A 286 -0.09 -8.11 -15.99
N LYS A 287 -1.29 -7.97 -15.41
CA LYS A 287 -2.38 -8.95 -15.53
C LYS A 287 -3.53 -8.53 -16.43
N TYR A 288 -3.83 -7.23 -16.49
CA TYR A 288 -4.94 -6.69 -17.28
C TYR A 288 -4.45 -5.67 -18.32
N PRO A 289 -3.54 -6.05 -19.22
CA PRO A 289 -2.76 -5.10 -20.01
C PRO A 289 -3.55 -4.42 -21.14
N ASN A 290 -4.87 -4.65 -21.18
CA ASN A 290 -5.86 -4.00 -22.05
C ASN A 290 -6.88 -3.18 -21.23
N GLY A 291 -6.56 -2.90 -19.96
CA GLY A 291 -7.43 -2.23 -18.99
C GLY A 291 -8.17 -3.22 -18.08
N ALA A 292 -8.39 -2.80 -16.84
CA ALA A 292 -9.18 -3.51 -15.85
C ALA A 292 -10.27 -2.62 -15.26
N HIS A 293 -11.36 -3.23 -14.82
CA HIS A 293 -12.30 -2.59 -13.91
C HIS A 293 -11.97 -3.06 -12.49
N THR A 294 -11.91 -2.14 -11.53
CA THR A 294 -11.74 -2.46 -10.11
C THR A 294 -12.99 -2.16 -9.31
N TYR A 295 -13.14 -2.96 -8.25
CA TYR A 295 -14.12 -2.72 -7.23
C TYR A 295 -13.45 -2.84 -5.86
N ILE A 296 -13.64 -1.81 -5.05
CA ILE A 296 -13.15 -1.74 -3.69
C ILE A 296 -14.36 -1.93 -2.78
N TYR A 297 -14.37 -3.03 -2.04
CA TYR A 297 -15.28 -3.18 -0.92
C TYR A 297 -14.54 -2.75 0.34
N GLN A 298 -15.19 -1.91 1.12
CA GLN A 298 -14.66 -1.43 2.37
C GLN A 298 -15.76 -1.47 3.42
N ASP A 299 -15.36 -1.84 4.63
CA ASP A 299 -16.20 -1.81 5.81
C ASP A 299 -15.34 -1.38 6.99
N PHE A 300 -15.75 -0.34 7.72
CA PHE A 300 -15.15 -0.02 9.01
C PHE A 300 -16.13 -0.35 10.13
N LYS A 301 -15.69 -1.16 11.07
CA LYS A 301 -16.52 -1.73 12.12
C LYS A 301 -16.20 -1.08 13.45
N ALA A 302 -17.23 -0.65 14.16
CA ALA A 302 -17.11 -0.19 15.53
C ALA A 302 -16.56 -1.33 16.42
N VAL A 303 -15.50 -1.01 17.15
CA VAL A 303 -14.89 -1.87 18.16
C VAL A 303 -15.38 -1.39 19.51
N LEU A 304 -16.07 -2.26 20.22
CA LEU A 304 -16.67 -1.99 21.53
C LEU A 304 -15.79 -2.60 22.61
N ASN A 305 -15.86 -2.05 23.81
CA ASN A 305 -15.13 -2.59 24.94
C ASN A 305 -15.67 -3.97 25.37
N LYS A 306 -14.93 -4.66 26.25
CA LYS A 306 -15.28 -6.03 26.70
C LYS A 306 -16.67 -6.12 27.33
N GLU A 307 -17.13 -5.04 27.95
CA GLU A 307 -18.46 -4.96 28.54
C GLU A 307 -19.57 -4.64 27.53
N ASN A 308 -19.20 -4.37 26.28
CA ASN A 308 -20.10 -3.97 25.19
C ASN A 308 -20.89 -2.68 25.49
N LYS A 309 -20.34 -1.80 26.34
CA LYS A 309 -20.97 -0.56 26.82
C LYS A 309 -20.49 0.68 26.11
N GLY A 310 -19.22 0.71 25.71
CA GLY A 310 -18.58 1.88 25.13
C GLY A 310 -17.86 1.58 23.82
N LEU A 311 -17.69 2.61 23.01
CA LEU A 311 -16.92 2.60 21.78
C LEU A 311 -15.44 2.81 22.11
N VAL A 312 -14.59 1.89 21.64
CA VAL A 312 -13.13 1.99 21.76
C VAL A 312 -12.55 2.63 20.50
N GLY A 313 -13.05 2.24 19.34
CA GLY A 313 -12.53 2.72 18.06
C GLY A 313 -13.09 1.97 16.87
N TYR A 314 -12.31 1.90 15.79
CA TYR A 314 -12.75 1.29 14.54
C TYR A 314 -11.67 0.37 13.96
N ALA A 315 -12.11 -0.78 13.44
CA ALA A 315 -11.30 -1.64 12.59
C ALA A 315 -11.67 -1.39 11.13
N VAL A 316 -10.69 -1.33 10.23
CA VAL A 316 -10.94 -1.14 8.78
C VAL A 316 -10.61 -2.40 8.03
N TYR A 317 -11.56 -2.84 7.22
CA TYR A 317 -11.45 -4.00 6.36
C TYR A 317 -11.58 -3.60 4.90
N VAL A 318 -10.67 -4.12 4.08
CA VAL A 318 -10.65 -3.83 2.65
C VAL A 318 -10.60 -5.13 1.85
N LYS A 319 -11.43 -5.21 0.81
CA LYS A 319 -11.29 -6.17 -0.28
C LYS A 319 -11.17 -5.46 -1.61
N LEU A 320 -10.20 -5.89 -2.38
CA LEU A 320 -9.91 -5.37 -3.70
C LEU A 320 -10.21 -6.43 -4.73
N TYR A 321 -11.01 -6.07 -5.72
CA TYR A 321 -11.33 -6.93 -6.85
C TYR A 321 -10.93 -6.26 -8.15
N ALA A 322 -10.45 -7.04 -9.11
CA ALA A 322 -10.22 -6.57 -10.48
C ALA A 322 -10.62 -7.65 -11.50
N SER A 323 -11.17 -7.19 -12.63
CA SER A 323 -11.44 -8.00 -13.82
C SER A 323 -11.00 -7.26 -15.07
N GLU A 324 -10.84 -7.97 -16.20
CA GLU A 324 -10.63 -7.31 -17.49
C GLU A 324 -11.74 -6.30 -17.77
N ALA A 325 -11.43 -5.17 -18.42
CA ALA A 325 -12.36 -4.06 -18.62
C ALA A 325 -13.67 -4.45 -19.34
N ASN A 326 -13.67 -5.53 -20.12
CA ASN A 326 -14.84 -6.02 -20.84
C ASN A 326 -15.65 -7.11 -20.09
N LEU A 327 -15.22 -7.47 -18.88
CA LEU A 327 -15.84 -8.50 -18.06
C LEU A 327 -16.41 -7.89 -16.78
N SER A 328 -17.58 -8.36 -16.36
CA SER A 328 -18.15 -8.00 -15.06
C SER A 328 -17.34 -8.61 -13.92
N ILE A 329 -17.17 -7.88 -12.82
CA ILE A 329 -16.58 -8.41 -11.60
C ILE A 329 -17.57 -9.37 -10.94
N ASP A 330 -17.22 -10.65 -10.91
CA ASP A 330 -17.87 -11.61 -10.02
C ASP A 330 -17.20 -11.54 -8.64
N LYS A 331 -17.93 -11.02 -7.66
CA LYS A 331 -17.45 -10.84 -6.28
C LYS A 331 -17.50 -12.13 -5.45
N SER A 332 -18.09 -13.20 -6.00
CA SER A 332 -18.23 -14.50 -5.35
C SER A 332 -17.04 -15.43 -5.59
N THR A 333 -16.18 -15.11 -6.56
CA THR A 333 -15.02 -15.93 -6.92
C THR A 333 -13.71 -15.34 -6.41
N ALA A 334 -12.80 -16.20 -5.97
CA ALA A 334 -11.45 -15.80 -5.57
C ALA A 334 -10.59 -15.34 -6.76
N GLU A 335 -10.97 -15.66 -8.00
CA GLU A 335 -10.21 -15.35 -9.20
C GLU A 335 -10.08 -13.84 -9.46
N ASN A 336 -11.10 -13.07 -9.07
CA ASN A 336 -11.12 -11.61 -9.19
C ASN A 336 -10.54 -10.91 -7.96
N LEU A 337 -10.24 -11.62 -6.87
CA LEU A 337 -9.68 -11.03 -5.66
C LEU A 337 -8.21 -10.67 -5.88
N ILE A 338 -7.89 -9.40 -5.66
CA ILE A 338 -6.53 -8.85 -5.76
C ILE A 338 -5.86 -8.81 -4.40
N ALA A 339 -6.58 -8.32 -3.40
CA ALA A 339 -6.11 -8.35 -2.04
C ALA A 339 -7.28 -8.29 -1.05
N GLU A 340 -7.02 -8.75 0.15
CA GLU A 340 -7.92 -8.71 1.28
C GLU A 340 -7.06 -8.47 2.53
N TYR A 341 -7.35 -7.41 3.27
CA TYR A 341 -6.51 -7.00 4.40
C TYR A 341 -7.27 -6.13 5.41
N TYR A 342 -6.64 -5.94 6.57
CA TYR A 342 -7.01 -4.91 7.55
C TYR A 342 -5.99 -3.78 7.53
N LEU A 343 -6.45 -2.57 7.83
CA LEU A 343 -5.53 -1.49 8.16
C LEU A 343 -5.21 -1.54 9.65
N LYS A 344 -3.91 -1.41 9.94
CA LYS A 344 -3.40 -1.18 11.28
C LYS A 344 -3.33 0.33 11.57
N ALA A 345 -3.14 0.67 12.84
CA ALA A 345 -2.98 2.05 13.27
C ALA A 345 -1.78 2.77 12.64
N ASP A 346 -0.74 2.05 12.22
CA ASP A 346 0.41 2.61 11.50
C ASP A 346 0.15 2.85 10.00
N GLY A 347 -1.09 2.64 9.53
CA GLY A 347 -1.47 2.73 8.13
C GLY A 347 -0.99 1.57 7.27
N SER A 348 -0.23 0.62 7.82
CA SER A 348 0.18 -0.57 7.08
C SER A 348 -0.91 -1.63 7.05
N ARG A 349 -0.79 -2.52 6.06
CA ARG A 349 -1.80 -3.52 5.72
C ARG A 349 -1.44 -4.87 6.33
N GLU A 350 -2.37 -5.45 7.08
CA GLU A 350 -2.29 -6.84 7.51
C GLU A 350 -3.08 -7.73 6.55
N TYR A 351 -2.36 -8.37 5.63
CA TYR A 351 -2.97 -9.15 4.56
C TYR A 351 -3.53 -10.50 5.04
N ILE A 352 -4.80 -10.73 4.74
CA ILE A 352 -5.41 -12.06 4.76
C ILE A 352 -5.07 -12.79 3.46
N GLN A 353 -5.23 -12.11 2.32
CA GLN A 353 -4.90 -12.63 1.00
C GLN A 353 -4.20 -11.54 0.20
N ASN A 354 -3.04 -11.88 -0.36
CA ASN A 354 -2.29 -11.01 -1.24
C ASN A 354 -1.65 -11.80 -2.38
N PRO A 355 -2.46 -12.42 -3.26
CA PRO A 355 -1.95 -13.26 -4.35
C PRO A 355 -1.01 -12.52 -5.32
N TYR A 356 -1.01 -11.19 -5.32
CA TYR A 356 -0.19 -10.36 -6.22
C TYR A 356 0.93 -9.59 -5.50
N ASN A 357 1.15 -9.83 -4.21
CA ASN A 357 2.16 -9.15 -3.39
C ASN A 357 2.12 -7.61 -3.53
N ILE A 358 0.91 -7.03 -3.45
CA ILE A 358 0.78 -5.57 -3.32
C ILE A 358 1.35 -5.13 -1.97
N ASN A 359 1.94 -3.93 -1.91
CA ASN A 359 2.65 -3.46 -0.72
C ASN A 359 1.71 -2.82 0.27
#